data_AF-R9WS77-F1
#
_entry.id   AF-R9WS77-F1
#
_cell.length_a   1.000
_cell.length_b   1.000
_cell.length_c   1.000
_cell.angle_alpha   90.00
_cell.angle_beta   90.00
_cell.angle_gamma   90.00
#
_symmetry.space_group_name_H-M   'P 1'
#
loop_
_entity.id
_entity.type
_entity.pdbx_description
1 polymer ?
#
loop_
_entity_poly.entity_id
_entity_poly.type
_entity_poly.pdbx_seq_one_letter_code
_entity_poly.pdbx_strand_id
1 'polypeptide(L)'
;TQAHKSIRAKDYDVGPIIGLLVTILCGIVFFLVQVREYYWNSYTISDSVYGSVFYLLTGFHGAHVVVGTIWLLVSLARLWRGEFSSQRHFGLEACIWYWHFVDVVWVTLWCVVYVWFGGWLYMWWFKMWDGNVYSFKYPDAKPSWYAYIQEERAPSWYKVPDRLKI
;
A
#
# COMPACT_ATOMS: atom_id res chain seq x y z
N THR A 1 13.54 -10.05 -13.83
CA THR A 1 14.56 -9.48 -14.75
C THR A 1 15.58 -10.50 -15.27
N GLN A 2 16.22 -11.31 -14.40
CA GLN A 2 17.19 -12.34 -14.85
C GLN A 2 16.58 -13.34 -15.83
N ALA A 3 15.39 -13.86 -15.54
CA ALA A 3 14.71 -14.81 -16.43
C ALA A 3 14.47 -14.27 -17.84
N HIS A 4 14.18 -12.97 -17.97
CA HIS A 4 14.05 -12.31 -19.26
C HIS A 4 15.38 -12.25 -20.03
N LYS A 5 16.47 -11.91 -19.33
CA LYS A 5 17.81 -11.88 -19.94
C LYS A 5 18.23 -13.26 -20.44
N SER A 6 17.97 -14.32 -19.67
CA SER A 6 18.28 -15.71 -20.08
C SER A 6 17.52 -16.12 -21.34
N ILE A 7 16.21 -15.90 -21.40
CA ILE A 7 15.40 -16.25 -22.58
C ILE A 7 15.84 -15.50 -23.84
N ARG A 8 16.23 -14.22 -23.70
CA ARG A 8 16.79 -13.43 -24.81
C ARG A 8 18.16 -13.94 -25.25
N ALA A 9 18.97 -14.42 -24.31
CA ALA A 9 20.26 -15.07 -24.58
C ALA A 9 20.13 -16.51 -25.12
N LYS A 10 18.90 -17.01 -25.33
CA LYS A 10 18.58 -18.39 -25.73
C LYS A 10 18.98 -19.45 -24.68
N ASP A 11 19.12 -19.05 -23.42
CA ASP A 11 19.19 -19.96 -22.26
C ASP A 11 17.79 -20.13 -21.68
N TYR A 12 17.22 -21.32 -21.87
CA TYR A 12 15.86 -21.66 -21.45
C TYR A 12 15.81 -22.57 -20.22
N ASP A 13 16.97 -23.07 -19.78
CA ASP A 13 17.03 -24.18 -18.84
C ASP A 13 17.18 -23.65 -17.42
N VAL A 14 18.40 -23.32 -17.00
CA VAL A 14 18.70 -23.10 -15.59
C VAL A 14 18.37 -21.66 -15.18
N GLY A 15 18.82 -20.68 -15.96
CA GLY A 15 18.70 -19.27 -15.64
C GLY A 15 17.26 -18.78 -15.42
N PRO A 16 16.33 -19.02 -16.37
CA PRO A 16 14.98 -18.48 -16.25
C PRO A 16 14.10 -19.25 -15.26
N ILE A 17 14.31 -20.55 -15.11
CA ILE A 17 13.60 -21.36 -14.10
C ILE A 17 13.97 -20.89 -12.69
N ILE A 18 15.27 -20.76 -12.38
CA ILE A 18 15.72 -20.29 -11.05
C ILE A 18 15.22 -18.87 -10.79
N GLY A 19 15.36 -17.96 -11.77
CA GLY A 19 14.92 -16.57 -11.61
C GLY A 19 13.42 -16.45 -11.32
N LEU A 20 12.58 -17.22 -12.01
CA LEU A 20 11.13 -17.24 -11.77
C LEU A 20 10.79 -17.87 -10.42
N LEU A 21 11.41 -19.00 -10.07
CA LEU A 21 11.18 -19.68 -8.79
C LEU A 21 11.51 -18.78 -7.59
N VAL A 22 12.66 -18.11 -7.61
CA VAL A 22 13.04 -17.17 -6.54
C VAL A 22 12.02 -16.03 -6.44
N THR A 23 11.59 -15.47 -7.57
CA THR A 23 10.60 -14.38 -7.57
C THR A 23 9.26 -14.82 -6.99
N ILE A 24 8.78 -16.02 -7.35
CA ILE A 24 7.55 -16.61 -6.80
C ILE A 24 7.67 -16.82 -5.29
N LEU A 25 8.80 -17.36 -4.81
CA LEU A 25 9.04 -17.55 -3.38
C LEU A 25 9.03 -16.22 -2.62
N CYS A 26 9.67 -15.18 -3.18
CA CYS A 26 9.62 -13.84 -2.60
C CYS A 26 8.17 -13.30 -2.52
N GLY A 27 7.37 -13.49 -3.57
CA GLY A 27 5.95 -13.09 -3.58
C GLY A 27 5.10 -13.80 -2.53
N ILE A 28 5.30 -15.12 -2.36
CA ILE A 28 4.62 -15.90 -1.33
C ILE A 28 5.03 -15.45 0.07
N VAL A 29 6.34 -15.29 0.32
CA VAL A 29 6.85 -14.82 1.61
C VAL A 29 6.30 -13.44 1.92
N PHE A 30 6.28 -12.53 0.95
CA PHE A 30 5.69 -11.20 1.09
C PHE A 30 4.23 -11.27 1.52
N PHE A 31 3.42 -12.06 0.82
CA PHE A 31 1.99 -12.21 1.15
C PHE A 31 1.78 -12.80 2.55
N LEU A 32 2.58 -13.80 2.96
CA LEU A 32 2.51 -14.38 4.30
C LEU A 32 2.88 -13.36 5.39
N VAL A 33 3.88 -12.53 5.15
CA VAL A 33 4.24 -11.43 6.06
C VAL A 33 3.08 -10.43 6.17
N GLN A 34 2.41 -10.10 5.05
CA GLN A 34 1.26 -9.19 5.06
C GLN A 34 0.06 -9.77 5.84
N VAL A 35 -0.24 -11.05 5.67
CA VAL A 35 -1.30 -11.73 6.44
C VAL A 35 -0.96 -11.76 7.93
N ARG A 36 0.30 -12.04 8.26
CA ARG A 36 0.78 -12.00 9.64
C ARG A 36 0.63 -10.61 10.25
N GLU A 37 0.97 -9.56 9.50
CA GLU A 37 0.76 -8.19 9.96
C GLU A 37 -0.72 -7.93 10.29
N TYR A 38 -1.64 -8.32 9.41
CA TYR A 38 -3.07 -8.11 9.63
C TYR A 38 -3.60 -8.84 10.86
N TYR A 39 -3.05 -10.01 11.18
CA TYR A 39 -3.46 -10.78 12.35
C TYR A 39 -2.97 -10.17 13.67
N TRP A 40 -1.77 -9.57 13.68
CA TRP A 40 -1.15 -9.00 14.87
C TRP A 40 -1.40 -7.50 15.06
N ASN A 41 -2.06 -6.83 14.10
CA ASN A 41 -2.40 -5.42 14.22
C ASN A 41 -3.38 -5.16 15.37
N SER A 42 -3.17 -4.05 16.07
CA SER A 42 -4.01 -3.60 17.20
C SER A 42 -5.29 -2.87 16.76
N TYR A 43 -5.47 -2.67 15.45
CA TYR A 43 -6.58 -1.97 14.84
C TYR A 43 -7.10 -2.76 13.64
N THR A 44 -8.34 -2.51 13.28
CA THR A 44 -9.12 -3.21 12.25
C THR A 44 -9.57 -2.25 11.15
N ILE A 45 -10.17 -2.78 10.09
CA ILE A 45 -10.72 -1.96 9.00
C ILE A 45 -11.82 -0.99 9.46
N SER A 46 -12.54 -1.31 10.53
CA SER A 46 -13.58 -0.47 11.12
C SER A 46 -13.05 0.63 12.04
N ASP A 47 -11.75 0.62 12.36
CA ASP A 47 -11.17 1.56 13.30
C ASP A 47 -10.74 2.86 12.62
N SER A 48 -11.62 3.86 12.73
CA SER A 48 -11.41 5.23 12.22
C SER A 48 -11.10 5.30 10.72
N VAL A 49 -10.81 6.51 10.23
CA VAL A 49 -10.39 6.71 8.84
C VAL A 49 -9.04 6.04 8.56
N TYR A 50 -8.13 5.99 9.54
CA TYR A 50 -6.80 5.41 9.35
C TYR A 50 -6.88 3.91 9.07
N GLY A 51 -7.60 3.14 9.88
CA GLY A 51 -7.76 1.70 9.69
C GLY A 51 -8.43 1.37 8.35
N SER A 52 -9.51 2.07 8.01
CA SER A 52 -10.19 1.86 6.73
C SER A 52 -9.28 2.11 5.52
N VAL A 53 -8.51 3.22 5.52
CA VAL A 53 -7.60 3.56 4.41
C VAL A 53 -6.41 2.61 4.36
N PHE A 54 -5.83 2.25 5.51
CA PHE A 54 -4.74 1.29 5.62
C PHE A 54 -5.12 -0.04 4.93
N TYR A 55 -6.16 -0.71 5.43
CA TYR A 55 -6.57 -2.03 4.94
C TYR A 55 -7.04 -2.00 3.48
N LEU A 56 -7.64 -0.90 3.02
CA LEU A 56 -8.01 -0.74 1.61
C LEU A 56 -6.77 -0.64 0.71
N LEU A 57 -5.80 0.21 1.04
CA LEU A 57 -4.60 0.42 0.23
C LEU A 57 -3.71 -0.82 0.22
N THR A 58 -3.35 -1.35 1.40
CA THR A 58 -2.48 -2.52 1.51
C THR A 58 -3.19 -3.80 1.08
N GLY A 59 -4.51 -3.90 1.29
CA GLY A 59 -5.31 -5.04 0.86
C GLY A 59 -5.50 -5.11 -0.65
N PHE A 60 -5.80 -3.98 -1.30
CA PHE A 60 -5.90 -3.92 -2.76
C PHE A 60 -4.55 -4.21 -3.43
N HIS A 61 -3.46 -3.67 -2.88
CA HIS A 61 -2.12 -4.02 -3.32
C HIS A 61 -1.81 -5.51 -3.10
N GLY A 62 -2.14 -6.08 -1.95
CA GLY A 62 -1.98 -7.51 -1.67
C GLY A 62 -2.73 -8.40 -2.65
N ALA A 63 -3.94 -8.00 -3.08
CA ALA A 63 -4.67 -8.70 -4.14
C ALA A 63 -3.89 -8.68 -5.49
N HIS A 64 -3.24 -7.57 -5.84
CA HIS A 64 -2.39 -7.49 -7.03
C HIS A 64 -1.15 -8.40 -6.91
N VAL A 65 -0.54 -8.50 -5.74
CA VAL A 65 0.58 -9.43 -5.49
C VAL A 65 0.14 -10.88 -5.74
N VAL A 66 -1.05 -11.28 -5.27
CA VAL A 66 -1.60 -12.62 -5.50
C VAL A 66 -1.81 -12.88 -6.99
N VAL A 67 -2.46 -11.96 -7.70
CA VAL A 67 -2.68 -12.07 -9.16
C VAL A 67 -1.35 -12.17 -9.91
N GLY A 68 -0.38 -11.34 -9.55
CA GLY A 68 0.96 -11.38 -10.14
C GLY A 68 1.67 -12.70 -9.87
N THR A 69 1.52 -13.26 -8.66
CA THR A 69 2.17 -14.52 -8.27
C THR A 69 1.58 -15.69 -9.06
N ILE A 70 0.26 -15.71 -9.25
CA ILE A 70 -0.41 -16.68 -10.13
C ILE A 70 0.09 -16.54 -11.57
N TRP A 71 0.24 -15.31 -12.08
CA TRP A 71 0.75 -15.09 -13.44
C TRP A 71 2.21 -15.55 -13.59
N LEU A 72 3.06 -15.35 -12.58
CA LEU A 72 4.43 -15.90 -12.56
C LEU A 72 4.42 -17.43 -12.56
N LEU A 73 3.53 -18.07 -11.77
CA LEU A 73 3.36 -19.53 -11.76
C LEU A 73 2.93 -20.06 -13.13
N VAL A 74 1.96 -19.40 -13.78
CA VAL A 74 1.55 -19.75 -15.15
C VAL A 74 2.71 -19.57 -16.12
N SER A 75 3.49 -18.51 -15.99
CA SER A 75 4.66 -18.28 -16.84
C SER A 75 5.74 -19.35 -16.63
N LEU A 76 5.98 -19.79 -15.40
CA LEU A 76 6.89 -20.89 -15.10
C LEU A 76 6.40 -22.21 -15.74
N ALA A 77 5.11 -22.52 -15.61
CA ALA A 77 4.52 -23.71 -16.23
C ALA A 77 4.65 -23.69 -17.77
N ARG A 78 4.45 -22.53 -18.40
CA ARG A 78 4.63 -22.36 -19.85
C ARG A 78 6.08 -22.46 -20.29
N LEU A 79 7.01 -21.98 -19.46
CA LEU A 79 8.45 -22.14 -19.68
C LEU A 79 8.84 -23.62 -19.66
N TRP A 80 8.37 -24.38 -18.67
CA TRP A 80 8.62 -25.84 -18.58
C TRP A 80 8.04 -26.63 -19.75
N ARG A 81 6.96 -26.14 -20.36
CA ARG A 81 6.38 -26.73 -21.58
C ARG A 81 7.10 -26.32 -22.87
N GLY A 82 8.13 -25.48 -22.79
CA GLY A 82 8.89 -25.00 -23.95
C GLY A 82 8.11 -24.03 -24.84
N GLU A 83 7.09 -23.34 -24.32
CA GLU A 83 6.23 -22.47 -25.14
C GLU A 83 6.89 -21.13 -25.52
N PHE A 84 7.95 -20.75 -24.81
CA PHE A 84 8.68 -19.50 -25.02
C PHE A 84 9.85 -19.68 -25.98
N SER A 85 10.05 -18.67 -26.83
CA SER A 85 11.27 -18.54 -27.63
C SER A 85 11.84 -17.13 -27.49
N SER A 86 13.11 -16.95 -27.84
CA SER A 86 13.79 -15.64 -27.83
C SER A 86 13.08 -14.52 -28.60
N GLN A 87 12.12 -14.84 -29.48
CA GLN A 87 11.30 -13.84 -30.17
C GLN A 87 9.83 -13.86 -29.76
N ARG A 88 9.35 -14.97 -29.17
CA ARG A 88 7.95 -15.16 -28.77
C ARG A 88 7.86 -15.42 -27.28
N HIS A 89 7.89 -14.35 -26.49
CA HIS A 89 7.77 -14.40 -25.03
C HIS A 89 7.04 -13.19 -24.44
N PHE A 90 6.16 -12.54 -25.22
CA PHE A 90 5.38 -11.38 -24.77
C PHE A 90 4.59 -11.64 -23.48
N GLY A 91 4.02 -12.84 -23.32
CA GLY A 91 3.29 -13.20 -22.10
C GLY A 91 4.17 -13.14 -20.83
N LEU A 92 5.46 -13.43 -20.96
CA LEU A 92 6.43 -13.26 -19.88
C LEU A 92 6.82 -11.78 -19.70
N GLU A 93 7.03 -11.04 -20.79
CA GLU A 93 7.33 -9.60 -20.72
C GLU A 93 6.22 -8.83 -20.00
N ALA A 94 4.96 -9.07 -20.37
CA ALA A 94 3.79 -8.48 -19.72
C ALA A 94 3.72 -8.85 -18.23
N CYS A 95 4.01 -10.11 -17.89
CA CYS A 95 4.08 -10.56 -16.50
C CYS A 95 5.17 -9.81 -15.71
N ILE A 96 6.34 -9.58 -16.31
CA ILE A 96 7.43 -8.82 -15.69
C ILE A 96 7.07 -7.35 -15.50
N TRP A 97 6.42 -6.72 -16.49
CA TRP A 97 5.94 -5.35 -16.34
C TRP A 97 4.91 -5.24 -15.22
N TYR A 98 3.98 -6.18 -15.14
CA TYR A 98 3.02 -6.24 -14.05
C TYR A 98 3.70 -6.41 -12.70
N TRP A 99 4.69 -7.30 -12.60
CA TRP A 99 5.43 -7.51 -11.35
C TRP A 99 6.18 -6.25 -10.89
N HIS A 100 6.85 -5.56 -11.82
CA HIS A 100 7.49 -4.28 -11.51
C HIS A 100 6.50 -3.18 -11.13
N PHE A 101 5.32 -3.14 -11.74
CA PHE A 101 4.25 -2.24 -11.32
C PHE A 101 3.87 -2.50 -9.86
N VAL A 102 3.67 -3.76 -9.47
CA VAL A 102 3.37 -4.14 -8.09
C VAL A 102 4.49 -3.68 -7.15
N ASP A 103 5.77 -3.94 -7.49
CA ASP A 103 6.91 -3.50 -6.68
C ASP A 103 6.94 -1.98 -6.44
N VAL A 104 6.73 -1.17 -7.49
CA VAL A 104 6.75 0.30 -7.39
C VAL A 104 5.61 0.82 -6.51
N VAL A 105 4.42 0.24 -6.64
CA VAL A 105 3.28 0.57 -5.77
C VAL A 105 3.60 0.22 -4.32
N TRP A 106 4.24 -0.92 -4.06
CA TRP A 106 4.62 -1.30 -2.70
C TRP A 106 5.59 -0.32 -2.06
N VAL A 107 6.66 0.06 -2.76
CA VAL A 107 7.63 1.05 -2.23
C VAL A 107 6.94 2.36 -1.90
N THR A 108 6.00 2.79 -2.75
CA THR A 108 5.21 4.01 -2.52
C THR A 108 4.34 3.87 -1.26
N LEU A 109 3.62 2.74 -1.11
CA LEU A 109 2.82 2.47 0.08
C LEU A 109 3.66 2.38 1.35
N TRP A 110 4.81 1.70 1.30
CA TRP A 110 5.72 1.57 2.42
C TRP A 110 6.23 2.94 2.90
N CYS A 111 6.65 3.81 1.98
CA CYS A 111 7.09 5.16 2.30
C CYS A 111 5.98 6.01 2.95
N VAL A 112 4.75 5.94 2.43
CA VAL A 112 3.65 6.77 2.93
C VAL A 112 3.09 6.20 4.23
N VAL A 113 2.66 4.95 4.23
CA VAL A 113 1.93 4.35 5.36
C VAL A 113 2.87 4.03 6.52
N TYR A 114 4.01 3.41 6.26
CA TYR A 114 4.86 2.87 7.32
C TYR A 114 5.92 3.87 7.78
N VAL A 115 6.51 4.63 6.86
CA VAL A 115 7.62 5.53 7.19
C VAL A 115 7.12 6.93 7.58
N TRP A 116 6.20 7.50 6.81
CA TRP A 116 5.62 8.81 7.13
C TRP A 116 4.60 8.70 8.27
N PHE A 117 3.51 7.95 8.09
CA PHE A 117 2.46 7.84 9.11
C PHE A 117 2.85 6.97 10.32
N GLY A 118 3.82 6.07 10.19
CA GLY A 118 4.43 5.36 11.33
C GLY A 118 5.32 6.23 12.22
N GLY A 119 5.45 7.53 11.91
CA GLY A 119 6.03 8.55 12.80
C GLY A 119 7.51 8.84 12.59
N TRP A 120 8.30 7.93 12.02
CA TRP A 120 9.76 8.12 11.91
C TRP A 120 10.13 9.34 11.05
N LEU A 121 9.60 9.43 9.83
CA LEU A 121 9.90 10.56 8.94
C LEU A 121 9.12 11.81 9.31
N TYR A 122 7.87 11.63 9.77
CA TYR A 122 7.02 12.72 10.23
C TYR A 122 7.68 13.46 11.41
N MET A 123 8.17 12.74 12.41
CA MET A 123 8.83 13.34 13.58
C MET A 123 10.16 14.00 13.22
N TRP A 124 10.94 13.38 12.32
CA TRP A 124 12.17 13.98 11.81
C TRP A 124 11.88 15.30 11.05
N TRP A 125 10.88 15.31 10.17
CA TRP A 125 10.45 16.50 9.43
C TRP A 125 10.01 17.62 10.39
N PHE A 126 9.15 17.32 11.36
CA PHE A 126 8.70 18.30 12.35
C PHE A 126 9.86 18.87 13.19
N LYS A 127 10.83 18.03 13.55
CA LYS A 127 12.03 18.44 14.29
C LYS A 127 12.98 19.29 13.44
N MET A 128 13.08 19.02 12.14
CA MET A 128 13.88 19.81 11.20
C MET A 128 13.35 21.25 11.05
N TRP A 129 12.03 21.43 11.12
CA TRP A 129 11.37 22.73 11.08
C TRP A 129 11.26 23.42 12.46
N ASP A 130 12.00 22.94 13.47
CA ASP A 130 12.02 23.47 14.83
C ASP A 130 10.62 23.58 15.48
N GLY A 131 9.71 22.67 15.11
CA GLY A 131 8.31 22.70 15.55
C GLY A 131 7.49 23.88 15.02
N ASN A 132 8.06 24.75 14.17
CA ASN A 132 7.36 25.84 13.47
C ASN A 132 6.63 25.35 12.21
N VAL A 133 6.10 24.12 12.26
CA VAL A 133 4.96 23.83 11.42
C VAL A 133 3.86 24.69 12.00
N TYR A 134 3.27 25.57 11.19
CA TYR A 134 2.07 26.32 11.54
C TYR A 134 0.96 25.31 11.87
N SER A 135 1.01 24.68 13.05
CA SER A 135 -0.20 24.31 13.74
C SER A 135 -0.90 25.66 13.86
N PHE A 136 -1.97 25.82 13.09
CA PHE A 136 -2.89 26.90 13.34
C PHE A 136 -3.46 26.63 14.74
N LYS A 137 -2.69 26.97 15.78
CA LYS A 137 -3.25 27.35 17.06
C LYS A 137 -4.00 28.62 16.73
N TYR A 138 -5.22 28.46 16.23
CA TYR A 138 -6.19 29.52 16.30
C TYR A 138 -6.41 29.72 17.81
N PRO A 139 -5.90 30.82 18.41
CA PRO A 139 -6.22 31.12 19.81
C PRO A 139 -7.74 31.19 20.02
N ASP A 140 -8.50 31.44 18.95
CA ASP A 140 -9.96 31.54 18.92
C ASP A 140 -10.66 30.35 18.24
N ALA A 141 -9.98 29.25 17.86
CA ALA A 141 -10.69 28.08 17.34
C ALA A 141 -11.40 27.39 18.48
N LYS A 142 -12.67 27.74 18.62
CA LYS A 142 -13.57 27.04 19.49
C LYS A 142 -13.92 25.70 18.82
N PRO A 143 -14.14 24.63 19.59
CA PRO A 143 -14.45 23.32 19.03
C PRO A 143 -15.65 23.37 18.08
N SER A 144 -15.81 22.39 17.19
CA SER A 144 -16.92 22.36 16.21
C SER A 144 -18.30 22.54 16.84
N TRP A 145 -18.49 22.11 18.08
CA TRP A 145 -19.75 22.30 18.81
C TRP A 145 -20.09 23.77 19.12
N TYR A 146 -19.10 24.67 19.12
CA TYR A 146 -19.29 26.10 19.40
C TYR A 146 -20.07 26.82 18.30
N ALA A 147 -20.01 26.32 17.07
CA ALA A 147 -20.85 26.82 15.97
C ALA A 147 -22.34 26.70 16.28
N TYR A 148 -22.74 25.75 17.12
CA TYR A 148 -24.13 25.48 17.47
C TYR A 148 -24.60 26.23 18.72
N ILE A 149 -23.73 26.96 19.43
CA ILE A 149 -24.13 27.76 20.61
C ILE A 149 -24.78 29.07 20.18
N GLN A 150 -24.37 29.63 19.04
CA GLN A 150 -24.97 30.84 18.49
C GLN A 150 -26.32 30.48 17.87
N GLU A 151 -27.42 30.98 18.45
CA GLU A 151 -28.79 30.71 18.00
C GLU A 151 -29.00 31.02 16.51
N GLU A 152 -28.31 32.04 15.97
CA GLU A 152 -28.37 32.43 14.55
C GLU A 152 -27.81 31.36 13.59
N ARG A 153 -26.97 30.45 14.08
CA ARG A 153 -26.29 29.42 13.26
C ARG A 153 -26.69 27.99 13.62
N ALA A 154 -27.55 27.82 14.60
CA ALA A 154 -28.04 26.52 15.02
C ALA A 154 -29.10 25.99 14.03
N PRO A 155 -29.00 24.73 13.56
CA PRO A 155 -30.07 24.09 12.81
C PRO A 155 -31.37 24.07 13.62
N SER A 156 -32.53 24.20 12.96
CA SER A 156 -33.84 24.30 13.63
C SER A 156 -34.19 23.13 14.56
N TRP A 157 -33.55 21.98 14.39
CA TRP A 157 -33.72 20.77 15.20
C TRP A 157 -32.75 20.67 16.38
N TYR A 158 -31.73 21.53 16.45
CA TYR A 158 -30.73 21.50 17.51
C TYR A 158 -31.02 22.58 18.56
N LYS A 159 -31.36 22.16 19.78
CA LYS A 159 -31.60 23.07 20.91
C LYS A 159 -30.35 23.16 21.77
N VAL A 160 -29.83 24.38 21.93
CA VAL A 160 -28.67 24.64 22.81
C VAL A 160 -29.09 24.42 24.27
N PRO A 161 -28.41 23.53 25.02
CA PRO A 161 -28.67 23.35 26.45
C PRO A 161 -28.48 24.66 27.21
N ASP A 162 -29.39 24.99 28.13
CA ASP A 162 -29.42 26.30 28.81
C ASP A 162 -28.11 26.64 29.55
N ARG A 163 -27.38 25.62 30.02
CA ARG A 163 -26.08 25.78 30.69
C ARG A 163 -24.96 26.35 29.80
N LEU A 164 -25.15 26.39 28.49
CA LEU A 164 -24.17 26.84 27.48
C LEU A 164 -24.54 28.18 26.84
N LYS A 165 -25.71 28.73 27.17
CA LYS A 165 -26.10 30.08 26.78
C LYS A 165 -25.33 31.06 27.68
N ILE A 166 -24.34 31.72 27.10
CA ILE A 166 -23.51 32.74 27.77
C ILE A 166 -24.23 34.07 27.71
#